data_AF-A0A562ZT86-F1
#
_entry.id   AF-A0A562ZT86-F1
#
_cell.length_a   1.000
_cell.length_b   1.000
_cell.length_c   1.000
_cell.angle_alpha   90.00
_cell.angle_beta   90.00
_cell.angle_gamma   90.00
#
_symmetry.space_group_name_H-M   'P 1'
#
loop_
_entity.id
_entity.type
_entity.pdbx_description
1 polymer ?
#
loop_
_entity_poly.entity_id
_entity_poly.type
_entity_poly.pdbx_seq_one_letter_code
_entity_poly.pdbx_strand_id
1 'polypeptide(L)'
;MSVPTFITGRGAINLWECDQWGHLNVQFYLAKASDAQAHLIAHLGLVPSRLRNSAGSLMPATDRALFKRELRAGDIYFIRSGIRAVAADGTLEIASRMVNQETGIESAAFETRLRWVGPDRTTPLPWPGDVAAAAAKLAGELGELRRPQPMASLLPAQRQLERLLLTYRGSVEAWECDSDGVAPPRAHIARFNDAITHLFRAMKIDRAELFVSGLGSAALDYDIAYHRPLRSGTAVEIRSGMLALSDKVYHLVHCILDSASGERITTIVVAALFFDLAARKSVPIPAAVRAEAQRLLAGA
;
A
#
# COMPACT_ATOMS: atom_id res chain seq x y z
N MET A 1 -19.18 -10.07 26.29
CA MET A 1 -19.33 -8.66 25.87
C MET A 1 -18.03 -8.25 25.21
N SER A 2 -18.01 -8.06 23.89
CA SER A 2 -16.79 -7.64 23.19
C SER A 2 -16.39 -6.27 23.71
N VAL A 3 -15.14 -6.11 24.16
CA VAL A 3 -14.57 -4.82 24.56
C VAL A 3 -14.94 -3.77 23.49
N PRO A 4 -15.46 -2.58 23.88
CA PRO A 4 -15.82 -1.54 22.92
C PRO A 4 -14.60 -1.22 22.09
N THR A 5 -14.61 -1.63 20.82
CA THR A 5 -13.42 -1.59 19.99
C THR A 5 -13.25 -0.17 19.48
N PHE A 6 -12.16 0.48 19.89
CA PHE A 6 -11.79 1.83 19.49
C PHE A 6 -11.80 1.95 17.95
N ILE A 7 -12.69 2.80 17.42
CA ILE A 7 -12.76 3.09 15.99
C ILE A 7 -11.81 4.25 15.72
N THR A 8 -10.80 3.97 14.89
CA THR A 8 -9.68 4.85 14.61
C THR A 8 -9.93 5.74 13.40
N GLY A 9 -10.82 5.34 12.50
CA GLY A 9 -11.23 6.15 11.34
C GLY A 9 -12.70 5.98 11.00
N ARG A 10 -13.33 7.04 10.52
CA ARG A 10 -14.67 7.04 9.91
C ARG A 10 -14.69 8.05 8.78
N GLY A 11 -15.43 7.73 7.73
CA GLY A 11 -15.59 8.67 6.62
C GLY A 11 -16.55 8.15 5.57
N ALA A 12 -16.69 8.94 4.52
CA ALA A 12 -17.37 8.58 3.29
C ALA A 12 -16.36 8.50 2.14
N ILE A 13 -16.75 7.84 1.07
CA ILE A 13 -15.99 7.81 -0.18
C ILE A 13 -16.46 8.93 -1.09
N ASN A 14 -15.54 9.80 -1.46
CA ASN A 14 -15.83 10.89 -2.38
C ASN A 14 -15.69 10.46 -3.84
N LEU A 15 -16.38 11.14 -4.75
CA LEU A 15 -16.33 10.82 -6.17
C LEU A 15 -14.92 10.97 -6.75
N TRP A 16 -14.16 11.99 -6.33
CA TRP A 16 -12.78 12.21 -6.77
C TRP A 16 -11.77 11.20 -6.17
N GLU A 17 -12.19 10.38 -5.21
CA GLU A 17 -11.38 9.28 -4.69
C GLU A 17 -11.59 7.99 -5.50
N CYS A 18 -12.55 7.98 -6.43
CA CYS A 18 -12.85 6.81 -7.24
C CYS A 18 -11.95 6.77 -8.48
N ASP A 19 -11.54 5.55 -8.83
CA ASP A 19 -10.87 5.25 -10.09
C ASP A 19 -11.86 5.26 -11.26
N GLN A 20 -11.32 5.00 -12.43
CA GLN A 20 -12.06 4.93 -13.68
C GLN A 20 -13.12 3.80 -13.75
N TRP A 21 -13.11 2.86 -12.80
CA TRP A 21 -14.11 1.80 -12.66
C TRP A 21 -15.23 2.18 -11.68
N GLY A 22 -15.16 3.37 -11.08
CA GLY A 22 -16.11 3.84 -10.08
C GLY A 22 -15.89 3.23 -8.70
N HIS A 23 -14.71 2.65 -8.45
CA HIS A 23 -14.34 2.09 -7.16
C HIS A 23 -13.33 2.98 -6.46
N LEU A 24 -13.26 2.95 -5.14
CA LEU A 24 -12.22 3.63 -4.37
C LEU A 24 -10.84 3.26 -4.93
N ASN A 25 -10.07 4.26 -5.36
CA ASN A 25 -8.73 4.02 -5.87
C ASN A 25 -7.82 3.50 -4.75
N VAL A 26 -6.95 2.55 -5.09
CA VAL A 26 -6.02 1.89 -4.16
C VAL A 26 -5.18 2.85 -3.32
N GLN A 27 -4.82 4.03 -3.85
CA GLN A 27 -4.05 5.02 -3.08
C GLN A 27 -4.85 5.53 -1.86
N PHE A 28 -6.16 5.67 -2.00
CA PHE A 28 -7.02 6.22 -0.95
C PHE A 28 -7.39 5.18 0.10
N TYR A 29 -7.35 3.88 -0.20
CA TYR A 29 -7.41 2.85 0.84
C TYR A 29 -6.27 3.02 1.85
N LEU A 30 -5.04 3.17 1.37
CA LEU A 30 -3.87 3.39 2.23
C LEU A 30 -3.88 4.75 2.91
N ALA A 31 -4.37 5.80 2.22
CA ALA A 31 -4.56 7.11 2.84
C ALA A 31 -5.48 7.04 4.07
N LYS A 32 -6.65 6.42 3.90
CA LYS A 32 -7.65 6.27 4.98
C LYS A 32 -7.13 5.38 6.11
N ALA A 33 -6.35 4.34 5.79
CA ALA A 33 -5.66 3.52 6.79
C ALA A 33 -4.64 4.36 7.57
N SER A 34 -3.81 5.15 6.90
CA SER A 34 -2.82 6.04 7.53
C SER A 34 -3.48 7.07 8.45
N ASP A 35 -4.58 7.70 8.02
CA ASP A 35 -5.34 8.65 8.85
C ASP A 35 -5.88 7.97 10.11
N ALA A 36 -6.41 6.76 9.97
CA ALA A 36 -6.88 5.99 11.11
C ALA A 36 -5.72 5.62 12.07
N GLN A 37 -4.58 5.21 11.53
CA GLN A 37 -3.41 4.89 12.34
C GLN A 37 -2.87 6.11 13.10
N ALA A 38 -2.99 7.33 12.58
CA ALA A 38 -2.63 8.54 13.32
C ALA A 38 -3.43 8.68 14.64
N HIS A 39 -4.71 8.26 14.66
CA HIS A 39 -5.51 8.22 15.89
C HIS A 39 -5.05 7.12 16.86
N LEU A 40 -4.61 5.96 16.36
CA LEU A 40 -3.99 4.93 17.20
C LEU A 40 -2.69 5.45 17.85
N ILE A 41 -1.85 6.13 17.08
CA ILE A 41 -0.59 6.70 17.58
C ILE A 41 -0.85 7.80 18.62
N ALA A 42 -1.86 8.65 18.41
CA ALA A 42 -2.30 9.60 19.42
C ALA A 42 -2.79 8.90 20.69
N HIS A 43 -3.52 7.79 20.57
CA HIS A 43 -3.98 6.97 21.69
C HIS A 43 -2.85 6.33 22.49
N LEU A 44 -1.72 6.01 21.83
CA LEU A 44 -0.49 5.55 22.50
C LEU A 44 0.28 6.67 23.22
N GLY A 45 -0.20 7.92 23.17
CA GLY A 45 0.43 9.06 23.84
C GLY A 45 1.29 9.95 22.94
N LEU A 46 1.34 9.69 21.63
CA LEU A 46 2.01 10.54 20.64
C LEU A 46 1.01 11.44 19.91
N VAL A 47 0.38 12.35 20.67
CA VAL A 47 -0.50 13.37 20.11
C VAL A 47 0.26 14.33 19.17
N PRO A 48 -0.42 15.01 18.22
CA PRO A 48 0.25 15.86 17.22
C PRO A 48 1.17 16.94 17.81
N SER A 49 0.81 17.52 18.95
CA SER A 49 1.66 18.51 19.64
C SER A 49 2.95 17.91 20.18
N ARG A 50 2.93 16.65 20.64
CA ARG A 50 4.12 15.93 21.09
C ARG A 50 4.99 15.51 19.91
N LEU A 51 4.38 15.01 18.83
CA LEU A 51 5.11 14.63 17.61
C LEU A 51 5.92 15.79 17.04
N ARG A 52 5.30 16.98 16.89
CA ARG A 52 6.00 18.18 16.39
C ARG A 52 7.17 18.65 17.25
N ASN A 53 7.13 18.36 18.55
CA ASN A 53 8.18 18.74 19.50
C ASN A 53 9.15 17.60 19.80
N SER A 54 9.01 16.45 19.12
CA SER A 54 9.86 15.30 19.35
C SER A 54 11.07 15.33 18.44
N ALA A 55 12.19 14.76 18.92
CA ALA A 55 13.38 14.55 18.10
C ALA A 55 13.21 13.39 17.10
N GLY A 56 12.14 12.59 17.23
CA GLY A 56 11.86 11.49 16.32
C GLY A 56 10.57 11.67 15.54
N SER A 57 10.37 10.78 14.59
CA SER A 57 9.25 10.79 13.66
C SER A 57 8.78 9.37 13.36
N LEU A 58 7.56 9.28 12.85
CA LEU A 58 6.98 8.02 12.40
C LEU A 58 7.45 7.73 10.97
N MET A 59 7.91 6.50 10.72
CA MET A 59 8.24 6.03 9.37
C MET A 59 7.77 4.59 9.16
N PRO A 60 6.86 4.33 8.21
CA PRO A 60 6.50 2.97 7.86
C PRO A 60 7.71 2.31 7.20
N ALA A 61 8.11 1.13 7.70
CA ALA A 61 9.14 0.30 7.09
C ALA A 61 8.55 -0.56 5.98
N THR A 62 7.36 -1.12 6.24
CA THR A 62 6.59 -1.86 5.24
C THR A 62 5.09 -1.62 5.45
N ASP A 63 4.35 -1.61 4.36
CA ASP A 63 2.89 -1.64 4.35
C ASP A 63 2.38 -2.84 3.56
N ARG A 64 1.23 -3.35 3.98
CA ARG A 64 0.47 -4.37 3.29
C ARG A 64 -0.97 -3.93 3.12
N ALA A 65 -1.55 -4.11 1.95
CA ALA A 65 -2.96 -3.84 1.70
C ALA A 65 -3.63 -5.02 1.00
N LEU A 66 -4.59 -5.64 1.68
CA LEU A 66 -5.42 -6.74 1.19
C LEU A 66 -6.79 -6.20 0.79
N PHE A 67 -7.12 -6.30 -0.50
CA PHE A 67 -8.40 -5.87 -1.04
C PHE A 67 -9.38 -7.04 -1.09
N LYS A 68 -10.55 -6.87 -0.47
CA LYS A 68 -11.56 -7.93 -0.31
C LYS A 68 -12.87 -7.61 -1.02
N ARG A 69 -13.30 -6.35 -0.95
CA ARG A 69 -14.50 -5.84 -1.63
C ARG A 69 -14.31 -4.39 -2.03
N GLU A 70 -14.88 -4.03 -3.17
CA GLU A 70 -14.83 -2.66 -3.67
C GLU A 70 -15.73 -1.74 -2.82
N LEU A 71 -15.31 -0.49 -2.66
CA LEU A 71 -16.12 0.61 -2.14
C LEU A 71 -16.38 1.59 -3.27
N ARG A 72 -17.51 2.30 -3.23
CA ARG A 72 -17.97 3.24 -4.26
C ARG A 72 -18.25 4.61 -3.66
N ALA A 73 -18.34 5.63 -4.52
CA ALA A 73 -18.75 6.97 -4.11
C ALA A 73 -20.07 6.92 -3.32
N GLY A 74 -20.11 7.61 -2.18
CA GLY A 74 -21.25 7.59 -1.26
C GLY A 74 -21.20 6.50 -0.19
N ASP A 75 -20.43 5.43 -0.38
CA ASP A 75 -20.25 4.43 0.67
C ASP A 75 -19.63 5.09 1.91
N ILE A 76 -20.12 4.70 3.08
CA ILE A 76 -19.54 5.06 4.37
C ILE A 76 -18.76 3.89 4.94
N TYR A 77 -17.67 4.20 5.63
CA TYR A 77 -16.79 3.18 6.21
C TYR A 77 -16.37 3.55 7.63
N PHE A 78 -15.94 2.53 8.36
CA PHE A 78 -15.12 2.71 9.55
C PHE A 78 -13.86 1.87 9.45
N ILE A 79 -12.80 2.33 10.13
CA ILE A 79 -11.54 1.61 10.29
C ILE A 79 -11.32 1.37 11.77
N ARG A 80 -10.88 0.15 12.07
CA ARG A 80 -10.31 -0.20 13.37
C ARG A 80 -8.84 -0.50 13.16
N SER A 81 -7.99 0.07 14.00
CA SER A 81 -6.55 -0.17 14.01
C SER A 81 -6.14 -0.57 15.41
N GLY A 82 -5.19 -1.49 15.53
CA GLY A 82 -4.72 -1.98 16.81
C GLY A 82 -3.28 -2.46 16.72
N ILE A 83 -2.66 -2.61 17.89
CA ILE A 83 -1.29 -3.12 18.01
C ILE A 83 -1.34 -4.64 18.01
N ARG A 84 -1.02 -5.24 16.86
CA ARG A 84 -1.00 -6.69 16.76
C ARG A 84 0.17 -7.27 17.53
N ALA A 85 1.36 -6.69 17.38
CA ALA A 85 2.55 -7.11 18.10
C ALA A 85 3.56 -5.96 18.21
N VAL A 86 4.52 -6.12 19.11
CA VAL A 86 5.74 -5.29 19.17
C VAL A 86 6.91 -6.22 18.87
N ALA A 87 7.65 -5.93 17.81
CA ALA A 87 8.82 -6.72 17.43
C ALA A 87 9.97 -6.52 18.43
N ALA A 88 10.93 -7.45 18.42
CA ALA A 88 12.08 -7.40 19.34
C ALA A 88 12.95 -6.14 19.18
N ASP A 89 12.98 -5.55 17.99
CA ASP A 89 13.67 -4.29 17.70
C ASP A 89 12.85 -3.03 18.06
N GLY A 90 11.68 -3.22 18.67
CA GLY A 90 10.74 -2.15 19.01
C GLY A 90 9.83 -1.72 17.86
N THR A 91 9.93 -2.29 16.65
CA THR A 91 9.01 -1.97 15.55
C THR A 91 7.57 -2.34 15.96
N LEU A 92 6.63 -1.40 15.78
CA LEU A 92 5.22 -1.68 16.03
C LEU A 92 4.59 -2.37 14.82
N GLU A 93 3.94 -3.50 15.04
CA GLU A 93 3.15 -4.19 14.02
C GLU A 93 1.68 -3.80 14.19
N ILE A 94 1.22 -2.86 13.36
CA ILE A 94 -0.15 -2.37 13.36
C ILE A 94 -0.97 -3.22 12.39
N ALA A 95 -2.14 -3.66 12.81
CA ALA A 95 -3.15 -4.23 11.93
C ALA A 95 -4.33 -3.27 11.84
N SER A 96 -4.92 -3.13 10.66
CA SER A 96 -6.13 -2.33 10.46
C SER A 96 -7.16 -3.06 9.61
N ARG A 97 -8.43 -2.83 9.89
CA ARG A 97 -9.57 -3.39 9.17
C ARG A 97 -10.51 -2.28 8.74
N MET A 98 -10.82 -2.21 7.45
CA MET A 98 -11.80 -1.29 6.88
C MET A 98 -13.08 -2.03 6.53
N VAL A 99 -14.20 -1.52 7.04
CA VAL A 99 -15.52 -2.14 6.88
C VAL A 99 -16.47 -1.12 6.29
N ASN A 100 -17.22 -1.51 5.26
CA ASN A 100 -18.35 -0.74 4.77
C ASN A 100 -19.41 -0.71 5.90
N GLN A 101 -19.68 0.48 6.43
CA GLN A 101 -20.49 0.64 7.63
C GLN A 101 -21.96 0.26 7.41
N GLU A 102 -22.47 0.44 6.19
CA GLU A 102 -23.86 0.13 5.85
C GLU A 102 -24.09 -1.38 5.72
N THR A 103 -23.19 -2.08 5.03
CA THR A 103 -23.31 -3.53 4.78
C THR A 103 -22.70 -4.38 5.89
N GLY A 104 -21.81 -3.83 6.71
CA GLY A 104 -21.01 -4.57 7.69
C GLY A 104 -19.93 -5.47 7.08
N ILE A 105 -19.74 -5.43 5.76
CA ILE A 105 -18.78 -6.28 5.05
C ILE A 105 -17.40 -5.63 5.05
N GLU A 106 -16.37 -6.44 5.30
CA GLU A 106 -14.99 -6.00 5.25
C GLU A 106 -14.53 -5.74 3.81
N SER A 107 -14.06 -4.53 3.55
CA SER A 107 -13.58 -4.08 2.24
C SER A 107 -12.08 -4.28 2.07
N ALA A 108 -11.31 -3.99 3.12
CA ALA A 108 -9.86 -4.15 3.09
C ALA A 108 -9.28 -4.42 4.48
N ALA A 109 -8.09 -5.04 4.49
CA ALA A 109 -7.26 -5.19 5.67
C ALA A 109 -5.84 -4.69 5.39
N PHE A 110 -5.19 -4.13 6.41
CA PHE A 110 -3.88 -3.52 6.29
C PHE A 110 -2.94 -4.00 7.39
N GLU A 111 -1.65 -4.09 7.07
CA GLU A 111 -0.59 -4.32 8.05
C GLU A 111 0.52 -3.31 7.83
N THR A 112 0.92 -2.61 8.89
CA THR A 112 1.97 -1.60 8.86
C THR A 112 3.02 -1.94 9.88
N ARG A 113 4.28 -2.07 9.45
CA ARG A 113 5.44 -2.13 10.35
C ARG A 113 5.95 -0.71 10.55
N LEU A 114 5.60 -0.10 11.68
CA LEU A 114 5.90 1.30 11.96
C LEU A 114 7.12 1.42 12.87
N ARG A 115 8.05 2.29 12.47
CA ARG A 115 9.25 2.60 13.25
C ARG A 115 9.22 4.03 13.78
N TRP A 116 9.86 4.20 14.93
CA TRP A 116 10.28 5.49 15.43
C TRP A 116 11.71 5.75 14.91
N VAL A 117 11.88 6.84 14.20
CA VAL A 117 13.16 7.19 13.54
C VAL A 117 13.57 8.61 13.87
N GLY A 118 14.84 8.94 13.65
CA GLY A 118 15.36 10.29 13.80
C GLY A 118 14.86 11.26 12.72
N PRO A 119 15.32 12.53 12.77
CA PRO A 119 14.90 13.58 11.82
C PRO A 119 15.25 13.27 10.36
N ASP A 120 16.25 12.42 10.14
CA ASP A 120 16.65 11.93 8.81
C ASP A 120 15.62 10.98 8.17
N ARG A 121 14.63 10.53 8.95
CA ARG A 121 13.60 9.55 8.59
C ARG A 121 14.16 8.18 8.21
N THR A 122 15.37 7.87 8.66
CA THR A 122 16.08 6.62 8.36
C THR A 122 16.70 5.97 9.59
N THR A 123 17.29 6.74 10.50
CA THR A 123 17.99 6.19 11.67
C THR A 123 16.98 5.72 12.71
N PRO A 124 16.93 4.43 13.07
CA PRO A 124 16.03 3.94 14.12
C PRO A 124 16.33 4.57 15.47
N LEU A 125 15.29 4.96 16.20
CA LEU A 125 15.37 5.43 17.57
C LEU A 125 14.52 4.55 18.48
N PRO A 126 14.90 4.39 19.76
CA PRO A 126 14.00 3.75 20.72
C PRO A 126 12.73 4.60 20.87
N TRP A 127 11.57 3.94 20.89
CA TRP A 127 10.31 4.61 21.22
C TRP A 127 10.38 5.26 22.61
N PRO A 128 9.67 6.38 22.83
CA PRO A 128 9.49 6.91 24.18
C PRO A 128 8.93 5.83 25.12
N GLY A 129 9.50 5.71 26.32
CA GLY A 129 9.22 4.57 27.20
C GLY A 129 7.75 4.40 27.58
N ASP A 130 7.03 5.50 27.75
CA ASP A 130 5.59 5.51 28.01
C ASP A 130 4.78 5.01 26.80
N VAL A 131 5.18 5.38 25.59
CA VAL A 131 4.57 4.94 24.33
C VAL A 131 4.84 3.45 24.10
N ALA A 132 6.07 3.00 24.33
CA ALA A 132 6.44 1.59 24.24
C ALA A 132 5.66 0.73 25.24
N ALA A 133 5.51 1.21 26.48
CA ALA A 133 4.71 0.54 27.50
C ALA A 133 3.22 0.49 27.16
N ALA A 134 2.67 1.56 26.58
CA ALA A 134 1.29 1.59 26.10
C ALA A 134 1.07 0.59 24.95
N ALA A 135 1.99 0.56 23.98
CA ALA A 135 1.92 -0.37 22.85
C ALA A 135 2.02 -1.83 23.30
N ALA A 136 2.91 -2.13 24.27
CA ALA A 136 3.04 -3.47 24.83
C ALA A 136 1.76 -3.95 25.55
N LYS A 137 1.02 -3.05 26.20
CA LYS A 137 -0.28 -3.39 26.84
C LYS A 137 -1.38 -3.70 25.83
N LEU A 138 -1.34 -3.07 24.65
CA LEU A 138 -2.30 -3.27 23.58
C LEU A 138 -1.89 -4.40 22.61
N ALA A 139 -0.70 -4.99 22.79
CA ALA A 139 -0.23 -6.06 21.92
C ALA A 139 -1.19 -7.26 21.91
N GLY A 140 -1.49 -7.78 20.72
CA GLY A 140 -2.43 -8.87 20.49
C GLY A 140 -3.77 -8.43 19.89
N GLU A 141 -4.02 -7.12 19.78
CA GLU A 141 -5.20 -6.60 19.10
C GLU A 141 -5.27 -7.03 17.64
N LEU A 142 -6.49 -7.30 17.16
CA LEU A 142 -6.75 -7.75 15.79
C LEU A 142 -5.92 -8.99 15.38
N GLY A 143 -5.63 -9.87 16.34
CA GLY A 143 -4.91 -11.12 16.13
C GLY A 143 -5.67 -12.11 15.23
N GLU A 144 -6.98 -11.95 15.07
CA GLU A 144 -7.81 -12.74 14.16
C GLU A 144 -7.59 -12.39 12.68
N LEU A 145 -7.01 -11.22 12.37
CA LEU A 145 -6.66 -10.87 11.00
C LEU A 145 -5.47 -11.73 10.53
N ARG A 146 -5.72 -12.54 9.50
CA ARG A 146 -4.70 -13.40 8.89
C ARG A 146 -3.56 -12.57 8.30
N ARG A 147 -2.33 -12.90 8.71
CA ARG A 147 -1.11 -12.40 8.07
C ARG A 147 -1.02 -12.92 6.63
N PRO A 148 -0.90 -12.05 5.62
CA PRO A 148 -0.65 -12.49 4.27
C PRO A 148 0.76 -13.08 4.15
N GLN A 149 0.96 -13.91 3.13
CA GLN A 149 2.27 -14.48 2.90
C GLN A 149 3.23 -13.39 2.36
N PRO A 150 4.47 -13.34 2.85
CA PRO A 150 5.48 -12.44 2.32
C PRO A 150 5.67 -12.66 0.82
N MET A 151 5.82 -11.58 0.05
CA MET A 151 6.10 -11.66 -1.39
C MET A 151 7.57 -11.37 -1.72
N ALA A 152 8.40 -11.18 -0.70
CA ALA A 152 9.83 -10.92 -0.84
C ALA A 152 10.58 -12.02 -1.62
N SER A 153 10.15 -13.28 -1.54
CA SER A 153 10.75 -14.39 -2.28
C SER A 153 10.53 -14.34 -3.80
N LEU A 154 9.58 -13.53 -4.27
CA LEU A 154 9.33 -13.31 -5.70
C LEU A 154 10.26 -12.26 -6.30
N LEU A 155 10.94 -11.46 -5.47
CA LEU A 155 11.79 -10.39 -5.94
C LEU A 155 13.09 -10.95 -6.54
N PRO A 156 13.43 -10.58 -7.79
CA PRO A 156 14.68 -10.96 -8.42
C PRO A 156 15.85 -10.19 -7.81
N ALA A 157 17.07 -10.49 -8.28
CA ALA A 157 18.25 -9.77 -7.85
C ALA A 157 18.14 -8.28 -8.20
N GLN A 158 18.71 -7.40 -7.35
CA GLN A 158 18.64 -5.94 -7.50
C GLN A 158 18.96 -5.45 -8.92
N ARG A 159 20.02 -6.00 -9.53
CA ARG A 159 20.48 -5.62 -10.88
C ARG A 159 19.45 -5.90 -11.98
N GLN A 160 18.57 -6.88 -11.78
CA GLN A 160 17.49 -7.19 -12.71
C GLN A 160 16.34 -6.19 -12.57
N LEU A 161 16.10 -5.66 -11.36
CA LEU A 161 15.09 -4.62 -11.12
C LEU A 161 15.43 -3.29 -11.82
N GLU A 162 16.71 -2.97 -11.97
CA GLU A 162 17.18 -1.77 -12.68
C GLU A 162 16.92 -1.84 -14.19
N ARG A 163 16.77 -3.05 -14.75
CA ARG A 163 16.52 -3.29 -16.19
C ARG A 163 15.05 -3.34 -16.56
N LEU A 164 14.15 -3.19 -15.58
CA LEU A 164 12.71 -3.19 -15.80
C LEU A 164 12.28 -2.01 -16.69
N LEU A 165 11.10 -2.16 -17.29
CA LEU A 165 10.50 -1.18 -18.18
C LEU A 165 10.29 0.15 -17.44
N LEU A 166 10.80 1.24 -18.01
CA LEU A 166 10.48 2.58 -17.51
C LEU A 166 9.00 2.89 -17.79
N THR A 167 8.25 3.15 -16.73
CA THR A 167 6.79 3.31 -16.78
C THR A 167 6.29 4.64 -16.25
N TYR A 168 7.14 5.41 -15.58
CA TYR A 168 6.78 6.74 -15.07
C TYR A 168 8.02 7.59 -14.87
N ARG A 169 7.87 8.91 -15.09
CA ARG A 169 8.79 9.96 -14.68
C ARG A 169 7.96 11.09 -14.08
N GLY A 170 8.43 11.65 -12.96
CA GLY A 170 7.80 12.79 -12.33
C GLY A 170 8.64 13.37 -11.21
N SER A 171 8.08 14.34 -10.51
CA SER A 171 8.65 14.99 -9.33
C SER A 171 7.78 14.73 -8.12
N VAL A 172 8.32 14.94 -6.92
CA VAL A 172 7.57 14.98 -5.65
C VAL A 172 7.32 16.42 -5.27
N GLU A 173 6.06 16.79 -5.15
CA GLU A 173 5.68 18.17 -4.89
C GLU A 173 5.47 18.42 -3.40
N ALA A 174 5.74 19.65 -2.95
CA ALA A 174 5.72 19.99 -1.53
C ALA A 174 4.33 19.78 -0.90
N TRP A 175 3.25 20.01 -1.65
CA TRP A 175 1.87 19.80 -1.17
C TRP A 175 1.47 18.33 -1.03
N GLU A 176 2.32 17.40 -1.49
CA GLU A 176 2.12 15.96 -1.27
C GLU A 176 2.80 15.48 0.01
N CYS A 177 3.67 16.28 0.62
CA CYS A 177 4.50 15.92 1.76
C CYS A 177 3.92 16.39 3.09
N ASP A 178 4.41 15.78 4.17
CA ASP A 178 4.23 16.27 5.53
C ASP A 178 5.08 17.52 5.82
N SER A 179 4.99 18.04 7.05
CA SER A 179 5.73 19.24 7.47
C SER A 179 7.24 19.10 7.43
N ASP A 180 7.77 17.87 7.40
CA ASP A 180 9.20 17.59 7.32
C ASP A 180 9.64 17.30 5.88
N GLY A 181 8.75 17.54 4.91
CA GLY A 181 8.99 17.36 3.50
C GLY A 181 9.06 15.90 3.07
N VAL A 182 8.48 14.97 3.83
CA VAL A 182 8.42 13.53 3.48
C VAL A 182 7.02 13.13 3.03
N ALA A 183 6.95 12.43 1.91
CA ALA A 183 5.70 12.00 1.33
C ALA A 183 5.10 10.80 2.10
N PRO A 184 3.78 10.77 2.35
CA PRO A 184 3.10 9.66 3.02
C PRO A 184 2.90 8.47 2.05
N PRO A 185 2.57 7.26 2.55
CA PRO A 185 2.28 6.09 1.73
C PRO A 185 1.42 6.33 0.49
N ARG A 186 0.37 7.16 0.60
CA ARG A 186 -0.51 7.54 -0.53
C ARG A 186 0.26 8.09 -1.74
N ALA A 187 1.27 8.92 -1.52
CA ALA A 187 2.02 9.58 -2.58
C ALA A 187 2.86 8.60 -3.41
N HIS A 188 3.34 7.52 -2.79
CA HIS A 188 4.02 6.43 -3.49
C HIS A 188 3.05 5.67 -4.40
N ILE A 189 1.84 5.37 -3.89
CA ILE A 189 0.82 4.62 -4.62
C ILE A 189 0.16 5.44 -5.72
N ALA A 190 0.03 6.75 -5.56
CA ALA A 190 -0.45 7.64 -6.60
C ALA A 190 0.40 7.52 -7.88
N ARG A 191 1.73 7.53 -7.74
CA ARG A 191 2.67 7.38 -8.87
C ARG A 191 2.67 5.96 -9.44
N PHE A 192 2.53 4.95 -8.58
CA PHE A 192 2.29 3.57 -9.02
C PHE A 192 1.06 3.48 -9.93
N ASN A 193 -0.03 4.18 -9.57
CA ASN A 193 -1.29 4.15 -10.33
C ASN A 193 -1.12 4.72 -11.74
N ASP A 194 -0.22 5.69 -11.91
CA ASP A 194 0.14 6.18 -13.25
C ASP A 194 1.02 5.15 -13.98
N ALA A 195 2.05 4.62 -13.30
CA ALA A 195 3.00 3.66 -13.86
C ALA A 195 2.34 2.35 -14.35
N ILE A 196 1.35 1.82 -13.62
CA ILE A 196 0.68 0.56 -13.97
C ILE A 196 -0.04 0.64 -15.32
N THR A 197 -0.55 1.81 -15.70
CA THR A 197 -1.21 2.02 -16.98
C THR A 197 -0.25 1.80 -18.15
N HIS A 198 1.01 2.24 -18.00
CA HIS A 198 2.06 2.00 -19.01
C HIS A 198 2.50 0.54 -19.07
N LEU A 199 2.57 -0.16 -17.92
CA LEU A 199 2.84 -1.59 -17.91
C LEU A 199 1.69 -2.39 -18.55
N PHE A 200 0.44 -2.02 -18.28
CA PHE A 200 -0.73 -2.62 -18.92
C PHE A 200 -0.70 -2.45 -20.43
N ARG A 201 -0.30 -1.26 -20.92
CA ARG A 201 -0.10 -1.05 -22.36
C ARG A 201 0.99 -1.97 -22.93
N ALA A 202 2.10 -2.17 -22.21
CA ALA A 202 3.17 -3.08 -22.64
C ALA A 202 2.73 -4.56 -22.64
N MET A 203 1.83 -4.95 -21.73
CA MET A 203 1.17 -6.25 -21.73
C MET A 203 0.03 -6.38 -22.77
N LYS A 204 -0.21 -5.33 -23.57
CA LYS A 204 -1.36 -5.20 -24.48
C LYS A 204 -2.70 -5.46 -23.80
N ILE A 205 -2.82 -5.04 -22.55
CA ILE A 205 -4.08 -5.00 -21.84
C ILE A 205 -4.79 -3.72 -22.26
N ASP A 206 -5.77 -3.84 -23.14
CA ASP A 206 -6.65 -2.73 -23.50
C ASP A 206 -7.88 -2.71 -22.60
N ARG A 207 -8.16 -1.53 -22.02
CA ARG A 207 -9.27 -1.35 -21.07
C ARG A 207 -10.62 -1.48 -21.76
N ALA A 208 -10.78 -0.93 -22.96
CA ALA A 208 -12.05 -0.98 -23.68
C ALA A 208 -12.35 -2.42 -24.10
N GLU A 209 -11.34 -3.16 -24.58
CA GLU A 209 -11.48 -4.58 -24.92
C GLU A 209 -11.80 -5.46 -23.70
N LEU A 210 -11.13 -5.22 -22.57
CA LEU A 210 -11.47 -5.90 -21.31
C LEU A 210 -12.93 -5.66 -20.92
N PHE A 211 -13.38 -4.41 -20.96
CA PHE A 211 -14.74 -4.07 -20.57
C PHE A 211 -15.78 -4.67 -21.53
N VAL A 212 -15.54 -4.60 -22.85
CA VAL A 212 -16.41 -5.20 -23.88
C VAL A 212 -16.48 -6.72 -23.72
N SER A 213 -15.38 -7.37 -23.32
CA SER A 213 -15.36 -8.81 -23.01
C SER A 213 -15.96 -9.17 -21.65
N GLY A 214 -16.50 -8.20 -20.90
CA GLY A 214 -17.08 -8.43 -19.58
C GLY A 214 -16.05 -8.74 -18.49
N LEU A 215 -14.77 -8.43 -18.73
CA LEU A 215 -13.67 -8.70 -17.82
C LEU A 215 -13.18 -7.44 -17.12
N GLY A 216 -12.74 -7.63 -15.87
CA GLY A 216 -12.03 -6.63 -15.07
C GLY A 216 -10.67 -7.16 -14.61
N SER A 217 -9.81 -6.23 -14.20
CA SER A 217 -8.58 -6.55 -13.47
C SER A 217 -8.65 -5.90 -12.08
N ALA A 218 -8.23 -6.65 -11.06
CA ALA A 218 -8.22 -6.16 -9.68
C ALA A 218 -6.91 -6.54 -8.98
N ALA A 219 -6.41 -5.60 -8.19
CA ALA A 219 -5.40 -5.86 -7.18
C ALA A 219 -6.02 -6.66 -6.04
N LEU A 220 -5.35 -7.73 -5.62
CA LEU A 220 -5.71 -8.48 -4.43
C LEU A 220 -4.89 -8.04 -3.23
N ASP A 221 -3.61 -7.75 -3.47
CA ASP A 221 -2.64 -7.71 -2.40
C ASP A 221 -1.42 -6.88 -2.79
N TYR A 222 -1.09 -5.88 -1.97
CA TYR A 222 0.10 -5.03 -2.13
C TYR A 222 1.09 -5.32 -1.01
N ASP A 223 2.33 -5.63 -1.36
CA ASP A 223 3.50 -5.71 -0.48
C ASP A 223 4.42 -4.51 -0.73
N ILE A 224 4.52 -3.61 0.24
CA ILE A 224 5.22 -2.33 0.07
C ILE A 224 6.39 -2.28 1.04
N ALA A 225 7.60 -2.08 0.51
CA ALA A 225 8.80 -1.85 1.30
C ALA A 225 9.33 -0.43 1.05
N TYR A 226 9.51 0.33 2.14
CA TYR A 226 10.07 1.67 2.13
C TYR A 226 11.55 1.60 2.48
N HIS A 227 12.41 1.86 1.50
CA HIS A 227 13.87 1.79 1.68
C HIS A 227 14.46 3.14 2.10
N ARG A 228 13.88 4.22 1.60
CA ARG A 228 14.31 5.61 1.84
C ARG A 228 13.08 6.53 1.90
N PRO A 229 13.16 7.67 2.61
CA PRO A 229 12.09 8.67 2.58
C PRO A 229 11.97 9.28 1.18
N LEU A 230 10.76 9.36 0.66
CA LEU A 230 10.45 10.10 -0.57
C LEU A 230 10.30 11.58 -0.21
N ARG A 231 11.23 12.43 -0.65
CA ARG A 231 11.29 13.83 -0.21
C ARG A 231 10.73 14.79 -1.27
N SER A 232 10.19 15.91 -0.80
CA SER A 232 9.79 17.03 -1.66
C SER A 232 10.95 17.46 -2.55
N GLY A 233 10.68 17.73 -3.82
CA GLY A 233 11.65 18.11 -4.84
C GLY A 233 12.40 16.93 -5.48
N THR A 234 12.25 15.70 -4.99
CA THR A 234 12.89 14.53 -5.62
C THR A 234 12.28 14.26 -6.99
N ALA A 235 13.11 14.24 -8.03
CA ALA A 235 12.74 13.66 -9.32
C ALA A 235 12.79 12.14 -9.22
N VAL A 236 11.72 11.47 -9.67
CA VAL A 236 11.58 10.01 -9.58
C VAL A 236 11.30 9.35 -10.92
N GLU A 237 11.81 8.13 -11.04
CA GLU A 237 11.47 7.17 -12.09
C GLU A 237 10.78 5.96 -11.47
N ILE A 238 9.78 5.40 -12.14
CA ILE A 238 9.25 4.07 -11.77
C ILE A 238 9.57 3.07 -12.87
N ARG A 239 10.25 2.01 -12.47
CA ARG A 239 10.47 0.84 -13.31
C ARG A 239 9.60 -0.32 -12.87
N SER A 240 8.95 -0.96 -13.84
CA SER A 240 7.93 -1.97 -13.56
C SER A 240 8.12 -3.21 -14.42
N GLY A 241 7.70 -4.36 -13.90
CA GLY A 241 7.72 -5.60 -14.65
C GLY A 241 7.04 -6.76 -13.95
N MET A 242 7.00 -7.89 -14.63
CA MET A 242 6.33 -9.09 -14.15
C MET A 242 7.29 -9.93 -13.30
N LEU A 243 6.81 -10.45 -12.17
CA LEU A 243 7.59 -11.33 -11.31
C LEU A 243 7.22 -12.80 -11.50
N ALA A 244 5.92 -13.10 -11.58
CA ALA A 244 5.43 -14.46 -11.67
C ALA A 244 4.06 -14.52 -12.33
N LEU A 245 3.77 -15.64 -12.98
CA LEU A 245 2.50 -15.92 -13.64
C LEU A 245 2.00 -17.31 -13.20
N SER A 246 0.79 -17.38 -12.67
CA SER A 246 0.06 -18.64 -12.44
C SER A 246 -1.08 -18.77 -13.46
N ASP A 247 -2.05 -19.66 -13.22
CA ASP A 247 -3.25 -19.75 -14.05
C ASP A 247 -4.10 -18.47 -13.98
N LYS A 248 -4.41 -17.99 -12.76
CA LYS A 248 -5.33 -16.87 -12.53
C LYS A 248 -4.69 -15.63 -11.92
N VAL A 249 -3.64 -15.82 -11.13
CA VAL A 249 -2.95 -14.73 -10.42
C VAL A 249 -1.63 -14.43 -11.10
N TYR A 250 -1.33 -13.16 -11.26
CA TYR A 250 -0.02 -12.68 -11.68
C TYR A 250 0.56 -11.74 -10.63
N HIS A 251 1.88 -11.72 -10.57
CA HIS A 251 2.63 -10.83 -9.70
C HIS A 251 3.44 -9.86 -10.53
N LEU A 252 3.41 -8.60 -10.16
CA LEU A 252 4.22 -7.55 -10.75
C LEU A 252 4.93 -6.75 -9.68
N VAL A 253 5.95 -6.00 -10.09
CA VAL A 253 6.71 -5.12 -9.21
C VAL A 253 6.81 -3.73 -9.80
N HIS A 254 6.79 -2.73 -8.93
CA HIS A 254 7.17 -1.36 -9.21
C HIS A 254 8.30 -0.96 -8.27
N CYS A 255 9.38 -0.43 -8.85
CA CYS A 255 10.49 0.15 -8.12
C CYS A 255 10.48 1.66 -8.34
N ILE A 256 10.24 2.42 -7.28
CA ILE A 256 10.39 3.88 -7.29
C ILE A 256 11.87 4.17 -7.02
N LEU A 257 12.50 4.89 -7.94
CA LEU A 257 13.90 5.24 -7.92
C LEU A 257 14.06 6.75 -7.89
N ASP A 258 15.07 7.25 -7.18
CA ASP A 258 15.56 8.61 -7.37
C ASP A 258 16.20 8.71 -8.76
N SER A 259 15.73 9.66 -9.58
CA SER A 259 16.19 9.81 -10.97
C SER A 259 17.65 10.25 -11.08
N ALA A 260 18.18 10.96 -10.07
CA ALA A 260 19.53 11.50 -10.09
C ALA A 260 20.55 10.46 -9.60
N SER A 261 20.27 9.77 -8.50
CA SER A 261 21.21 8.80 -7.92
C SER A 261 20.97 7.36 -8.38
N GLY A 262 19.79 7.04 -8.90
CA GLY A 262 19.36 5.67 -9.17
C GLY A 262 19.03 4.87 -7.90
N GLU A 263 19.12 5.46 -6.72
CA GLU A 263 18.82 4.79 -5.46
C GLU A 263 17.35 4.40 -5.38
N ARG A 264 17.08 3.20 -4.88
CA ARG A 264 15.72 2.71 -4.71
C ARG A 264 15.08 3.32 -3.47
N ILE A 265 13.93 3.97 -3.66
CA ILE A 265 13.14 4.59 -2.60
C ILE A 265 12.08 3.61 -2.09
N THR A 266 11.38 2.92 -3.00
CA THR A 266 10.26 2.03 -2.64
C THR A 266 10.19 0.84 -3.57
N THR A 267 9.81 -0.31 -3.03
CA THR A 267 9.39 -1.49 -3.81
C THR A 267 7.95 -1.78 -3.49
N ILE A 268 7.12 -1.93 -4.53
CA ILE A 268 5.72 -2.30 -4.42
C ILE A 268 5.54 -3.57 -5.25
N VAL A 269 5.25 -4.69 -4.58
CA VAL A 269 4.90 -5.95 -5.24
C VAL A 269 3.39 -6.13 -5.16
N VAL A 270 2.78 -6.46 -6.29
CA VAL A 270 1.33 -6.57 -6.40
C VAL A 270 0.94 -7.96 -6.87
N ALA A 271 0.02 -8.60 -6.16
CA ALA A 271 -0.74 -9.73 -6.68
C ALA A 271 -2.05 -9.22 -7.29
N ALA A 272 -2.31 -9.59 -8.53
CA ALA A 272 -3.51 -9.19 -9.25
C ALA A 272 -4.08 -10.34 -10.06
N LEU A 273 -5.36 -10.22 -10.45
CA LEU A 273 -6.05 -11.20 -11.27
C LEU A 273 -7.03 -10.55 -12.23
N PHE A 274 -7.53 -11.38 -13.16
CA PHE A 274 -8.69 -11.06 -13.99
C PHE A 274 -9.94 -11.70 -13.41
N PHE A 275 -11.07 -11.04 -13.56
CA PHE A 275 -12.36 -11.55 -13.11
C PHE A 275 -13.47 -11.20 -14.08
N ASP A 276 -14.49 -12.04 -14.11
CA ASP A 276 -15.74 -11.80 -14.82
C ASP A 276 -16.60 -10.81 -14.02
N LEU A 277 -16.97 -9.69 -14.65
CA LEU A 277 -17.71 -8.60 -14.03
C LEU A 277 -19.13 -9.01 -13.64
N ALA A 278 -19.75 -9.94 -14.37
CA ALA A 278 -21.10 -10.42 -14.11
C ALA A 278 -21.12 -11.54 -13.07
N ALA A 279 -20.28 -12.57 -13.25
CA ALA A 279 -20.21 -13.71 -12.35
C ALA A 279 -19.47 -13.41 -11.04
N ARG A 280 -18.73 -12.30 -10.98
CA ARG A 280 -17.87 -11.89 -9.85
C ARG A 280 -16.90 -13.00 -9.42
N LYS A 281 -16.30 -13.68 -10.40
CA LYS A 281 -15.37 -14.80 -10.19
C LYS A 281 -14.07 -14.58 -10.96
N SER A 282 -12.96 -14.97 -10.35
CA SER A 282 -11.65 -14.95 -11.00
C SER A 282 -11.63 -15.88 -12.22
N VAL A 283 -11.09 -15.40 -13.33
CA VAL A 283 -10.91 -16.15 -14.57
C VAL A 283 -9.42 -16.41 -14.83
N PRO A 284 -9.06 -17.41 -15.67
CA PRO A 284 -7.70 -17.55 -16.14
C PRO A 284 -7.19 -16.26 -16.81
N ILE A 285 -5.88 -16.02 -16.72
CA ILE A 285 -5.23 -14.91 -17.43
C ILE A 285 -5.47 -15.11 -18.93
N PRO A 286 -6.06 -14.12 -19.65
CA PRO A 286 -6.29 -14.22 -21.09
C PRO A 286 -5.02 -14.59 -21.85
N ALA A 287 -5.12 -15.51 -22.81
CA ALA A 287 -3.96 -16.10 -23.48
C ALA A 287 -3.04 -15.06 -24.15
N ALA A 288 -3.63 -14.04 -24.78
CA ALA A 288 -2.88 -12.94 -25.38
C ALA A 288 -2.09 -12.14 -24.33
N VAL A 289 -2.72 -11.80 -23.21
CA VAL A 289 -2.08 -11.09 -22.09
C VAL A 289 -0.97 -11.94 -21.47
N ARG A 290 -1.22 -13.25 -21.28
CA ARG A 290 -0.21 -14.19 -20.76
C ARG A 290 1.05 -14.19 -21.63
N ALA A 291 0.91 -14.24 -22.94
CA ALA A 291 2.05 -14.27 -23.86
C ALA A 291 2.88 -12.98 -23.80
N GLU A 292 2.25 -11.81 -23.66
CA GLU A 292 2.93 -10.53 -23.49
C GLU A 292 3.60 -10.43 -22.10
N ALA A 293 2.88 -10.83 -21.04
CA ALA A 293 3.39 -10.81 -19.68
C ALA A 293 4.60 -11.74 -19.50
N GLN A 294 4.63 -12.89 -20.17
CA GLN A 294 5.78 -13.81 -20.19
C GLN A 294 7.05 -13.15 -20.74
N ARG A 295 6.92 -12.27 -21.75
CA ARG A 295 8.06 -11.52 -22.29
C ARG A 295 8.58 -10.44 -21.34
N LEU A 296 7.78 -10.03 -20.36
CA LEU A 296 8.12 -8.99 -19.39
C LEU A 296 8.53 -9.56 -18.03
N LEU A 297 8.74 -10.89 -17.93
CA LEU A 297 9.21 -11.52 -16.69
C LEU A 297 10.62 -11.03 -16.34
N ALA A 298 10.75 -10.50 -15.13
CA ALA A 298 11.98 -10.01 -14.56
C ALA A 298 12.92 -11.20 -14.28
N GLY A 299 14.01 -11.30 -15.03
CA GLY A 299 15.04 -12.32 -14.83
C GLY A 299 15.12 -13.42 -15.90
N ALA A 300 14.37 -13.29 -16.99
CA ALA A 300 14.70 -13.95 -18.26
C ALA A 300 15.89 -13.28 -18.94
#